data_AF-A0A4U8Z2E5-F1
#
_entry.id   AF-A0A4U8Z2E5-F1
#
_cell.length_a   1.000
_cell.length_b   1.000
_cell.length_c   1.000
_cell.angle_alpha   90.00
_cell.angle_beta   90.00
_cell.angle_gamma   90.00
#
_symmetry.space_group_name_H-M   'P 1'
#
loop_
_entity.id
_entity.type
_entity.pdbx_description
1 polymer ?
#
loop_
_entity_poly.entity_id
_entity_poly.type
_entity_poly.pdbx_seq_one_letter_code
_entity_poly.pdbx_strand_id
1 'polypeptide(L)'
;MGDGRYFDEMTLAGGKVRPVYSKIARWLGATSTEHLASRRAQAELLFRRMGITFAVYGEKDAGERLIPFDIIPRIMLRSEWARLEAGLLQRVKALNCFLKDVYGAQEIIKAGKIPADLILKNSEFRPEMVGRPVPHDIYVQIAGIDVVRTGEDDFYVLEDNVRTPSGVSYMLENREVMMRLMPDLFAEHRVAPRRELSRRAAGGAALRRSARERRAIDHRSPDARPLQLGLLRTFVSGRQARRRARRGTRSFCRRRQALHAHDTGREKDRRALPAHRR
;
A
#
# COMPACT_ATOMS: atom_id res chain seq x y z
N MET A 1 3.96 -4.27 27.45
CA MET A 1 2.92 -5.30 27.23
C MET A 1 1.74 -4.62 26.56
N GLY A 2 1.30 -5.10 25.39
CA GLY A 2 0.22 -4.46 24.62
C GLY A 2 -1.14 -4.66 25.28
N ASP A 3 -1.93 -3.57 25.37
CA ASP A 3 -3.24 -3.46 26.04
C ASP A 3 -4.37 -4.29 25.38
N GLY A 4 -4.05 -5.32 24.58
CA GLY A 4 -5.01 -6.21 23.89
C GLY A 4 -5.95 -5.53 22.88
N ARG A 5 -5.92 -4.19 22.76
CA ARG A 5 -6.85 -3.39 21.94
C ARG A 5 -6.60 -3.50 20.43
N TYR A 6 -5.40 -3.86 20.01
CA TYR A 6 -5.03 -3.92 18.60
C TYR A 6 -4.16 -5.15 18.33
N PHE A 7 -4.27 -5.67 17.10
CA PHE A 7 -3.43 -6.78 16.65
C PHE A 7 -1.95 -6.37 16.64
N ASP A 8 -1.13 -7.18 17.32
CA ASP A 8 0.32 -7.03 17.35
C ASP A 8 0.99 -8.20 16.60
N GLU A 9 1.91 -7.85 15.71
CA GLU A 9 2.59 -8.83 14.83
C GLU A 9 3.51 -9.76 15.62
N MET A 10 4.05 -9.31 16.75
CA MET A 10 5.05 -10.05 17.54
C MET A 10 4.43 -10.77 18.74
N THR A 11 3.45 -10.15 19.39
CA THR A 11 2.88 -10.58 20.67
C THR A 11 1.42 -10.99 20.55
N LEU A 12 1.07 -12.05 21.25
CA LEU A 12 -0.29 -12.55 21.43
C LEU A 12 -0.95 -11.87 22.63
N ALA A 13 -2.27 -12.04 22.73
CA ALA A 13 -3.00 -11.76 23.96
C ALA A 13 -2.33 -12.50 25.14
N GLY A 14 -2.09 -11.79 26.24
CA GLY A 14 -1.37 -12.32 27.41
C GLY A 14 0.16 -12.25 27.31
N GLY A 15 0.73 -11.56 26.31
CA GLY A 15 2.16 -11.23 26.25
C GLY A 15 3.07 -12.35 25.72
N LYS A 16 2.51 -13.48 25.27
CA LYS A 16 3.28 -14.56 24.64
C LYS A 16 3.78 -14.12 23.27
N VAL A 17 5.00 -14.49 22.90
CA VAL A 17 5.56 -14.21 21.57
C VAL A 17 5.02 -15.20 20.54
N ARG A 18 4.66 -14.69 19.36
CA ARG A 18 4.23 -15.51 18.22
C ARG A 18 5.38 -16.37 17.70
N PRO A 19 5.16 -17.65 17.32
CA PRO A 19 6.25 -18.53 16.88
C PRO A 19 7.12 -17.95 15.77
N VAL A 20 6.50 -17.25 14.80
CA VAL A 20 7.19 -16.59 13.69
C VAL A 20 8.18 -15.51 14.13
N TYR A 21 7.94 -14.87 15.28
CA TYR A 21 8.80 -13.83 15.86
C TYR A 21 9.75 -14.36 16.95
N SER A 22 9.74 -15.66 17.27
CA SER A 22 10.55 -16.23 18.36
C SER A 22 12.05 -15.93 18.25
N LYS A 23 12.60 -15.95 17.03
CA LYS A 23 14.01 -15.64 16.77
C LYS A 23 14.32 -14.16 16.95
N ILE A 24 13.43 -13.28 16.45
CA ILE A 24 13.53 -11.83 16.67
C ILE A 24 13.46 -11.51 18.16
N ALA A 25 12.53 -12.13 18.89
CA ALA A 25 12.38 -11.92 20.33
C ALA A 25 13.63 -12.33 21.11
N ARG A 26 14.21 -13.49 20.76
CA ARG A 26 15.48 -13.94 21.37
C ARG A 26 16.63 -13.00 21.06
N TRP A 27 16.75 -12.57 19.81
CA TRP A 27 17.76 -11.61 19.39
C TRP A 27 17.61 -10.28 20.12
N LEU A 28 16.39 -9.74 20.21
CA LEU A 28 16.09 -8.52 20.97
C LEU A 28 16.43 -8.68 22.46
N GLY A 29 16.10 -9.81 23.08
CA GLY A 29 16.41 -10.08 24.48
C GLY A 29 17.91 -10.24 24.77
N ALA A 30 18.70 -10.65 23.78
CA ALA A 30 20.15 -10.80 23.89
C ALA A 30 20.93 -9.52 23.47
N THR A 31 20.25 -8.53 22.88
CA THR A 31 20.89 -7.32 22.34
C THR A 31 20.73 -6.15 23.30
N SER A 32 21.83 -5.51 23.68
CA SER A 32 21.77 -4.34 24.57
C SER A 32 21.18 -3.11 23.87
N THR A 33 20.64 -2.19 24.67
CA THR A 33 20.09 -0.90 24.20
C THR A 33 21.12 -0.08 23.43
N GLU A 34 22.37 -0.09 23.86
CA GLU A 34 23.49 0.61 23.22
C GLU A 34 23.79 0.01 21.85
N HIS A 35 23.73 -1.32 21.74
CA HIS A 35 23.92 -2.01 20.46
C HIS A 35 22.79 -1.70 19.49
N LEU A 36 21.53 -1.66 19.95
CA LEU A 36 20.39 -1.25 19.11
C LEU A 36 20.53 0.20 18.63
N ALA A 37 20.94 1.12 19.52
CA ALA A 37 21.19 2.51 19.19
C ALA A 37 22.33 2.65 18.16
N SER A 38 23.41 1.89 18.33
CA SER A 38 24.53 1.83 17.37
C SER A 38 24.07 1.34 15.99
N ARG A 39 23.27 0.27 15.92
CA ARG A 39 22.71 -0.25 14.66
C ARG A 39 21.80 0.77 13.98
N ARG A 40 20.99 1.50 14.74
CA ARG A 40 20.17 2.58 14.21
C ARG A 40 21.01 3.72 13.62
N ALA A 41 22.06 4.16 14.32
CA ALA A 41 22.97 5.18 13.81
C ALA A 41 23.71 4.72 12.54
N GLN A 42 24.15 3.46 12.50
CA GLN A 42 24.74 2.86 11.29
C GLN A 42 23.75 2.81 10.13
N ALA A 43 22.48 2.47 10.39
CA ALA A 43 21.43 2.52 9.38
C ALA A 43 21.31 3.94 8.81
N GLU A 44 21.14 4.94 9.66
CA GLU A 44 20.99 6.34 9.22
C GLU A 44 22.17 6.79 8.34
N LEU A 45 23.41 6.42 8.69
CA LEU A 45 24.59 6.71 7.86
C LEU A 45 24.55 6.01 6.50
N LEU A 46 24.11 4.75 6.45
CA LEU A 46 23.94 4.01 5.20
C LEU A 46 22.85 4.64 4.32
N PHE A 47 21.71 5.03 4.90
CA PHE A 47 20.65 5.71 4.17
C PHE A 47 21.11 7.06 3.59
N ARG A 48 21.90 7.85 4.35
CA ARG A 48 22.52 9.08 3.83
C ARG A 48 23.46 8.80 2.66
N ARG A 49 24.35 7.82 2.81
CA ARG A 49 25.36 7.49 1.79
C ARG A 49 24.73 6.99 0.48
N MET A 50 23.60 6.29 0.57
CA MET A 50 22.88 5.78 -0.60
C MET A 50 21.91 6.83 -1.19
N GLY A 51 21.84 8.04 -0.63
CA GLY A 51 20.95 9.10 -1.14
C GLY A 51 19.47 8.78 -0.99
N ILE A 52 19.10 7.96 0.00
CA ILE A 52 17.71 7.59 0.25
C ILE A 52 17.07 8.68 1.12
N THR A 53 16.80 9.81 0.49
CA THR A 53 16.16 10.96 1.12
C THR A 53 14.77 11.16 0.54
N PHE A 54 13.93 11.92 1.23
CA PHE A 54 12.66 12.38 0.67
C PHE A 54 12.56 13.91 0.75
N ALA A 55 11.97 14.51 -0.28
CA ALA A 55 11.68 15.94 -0.29
C ALA A 55 10.44 16.22 0.58
N VAL A 56 10.60 17.05 1.61
CA VAL A 56 9.46 17.59 2.37
C VAL A 56 8.88 18.76 1.58
N TYR A 57 7.83 18.52 0.79
CA TYR A 57 7.08 19.60 0.17
C TYR A 57 6.28 20.36 1.24
N GLY A 58 6.69 21.60 1.57
CA GLY A 58 5.87 22.51 2.37
C GLY A 58 6.58 23.50 3.29
N GLU A 59 7.90 23.43 3.47
CA GLU A 59 8.65 24.43 4.24
C GLU A 59 9.69 25.11 3.35
N LYS A 60 9.91 26.42 3.57
CA LYS A 60 10.86 27.25 2.81
C LYS A 60 12.32 26.77 2.90
N ASP A 61 12.60 25.86 3.83
CA ASP A 61 13.80 25.03 3.84
C ASP A 61 13.44 23.61 3.38
N ALA A 62 13.50 23.40 2.06
CA ALA A 62 13.42 22.07 1.46
C ALA A 62 14.71 21.28 1.72
N GLY A 63 15.03 21.04 2.99
CA GLY A 63 16.11 20.15 3.38
C GLY A 63 15.70 18.70 3.11
N GLU A 64 16.58 17.95 2.46
CA GLU A 64 16.46 16.50 2.35
C GLU A 64 16.36 15.87 3.75
N ARG A 65 15.26 15.19 4.05
CA ARG A 65 15.11 14.44 5.31
C ARG A 65 15.20 12.95 5.01
N LEU A 66 15.89 12.23 5.90
CA LEU A 66 15.88 10.78 5.87
C LEU A 66 14.49 10.27 6.25
N ILE A 67 14.05 9.22 5.58
CA ILE A 67 12.90 8.45 6.06
C ILE A 67 13.35 7.71 7.33
N PRO A 68 12.61 7.80 8.44
CA PRO A 68 12.91 7.02 9.63
C PRO A 68 12.91 5.53 9.29
N PHE A 69 14.01 4.86 9.59
CA PHE A 69 14.18 3.43 9.37
C PHE A 69 14.06 2.68 10.70
N ASP A 70 13.27 1.61 10.69
CA ASP A 70 13.17 0.68 11.82
C ASP A 70 13.97 -0.59 11.50
N ILE A 71 14.84 -0.99 12.42
CA ILE A 71 15.68 -2.18 12.29
C ILE A 71 14.91 -3.46 12.60
N ILE A 72 13.72 -3.38 13.21
CA ILE A 72 12.89 -4.54 13.52
C ILE A 72 12.06 -4.88 12.28
N PRO A 73 12.29 -6.05 11.63
CA PRO A 73 11.59 -6.38 10.42
C PRO A 73 10.12 -6.75 10.70
N ARG A 74 9.24 -6.40 9.75
CA ARG A 74 7.91 -7.00 9.67
C ARG A 74 8.01 -8.37 9.01
N ILE A 75 7.68 -9.43 9.75
CA ILE A 75 7.70 -10.80 9.24
C ILE A 75 6.29 -11.16 8.77
N MET A 76 6.22 -11.81 7.61
CA MET A 76 5.02 -12.43 7.10
C MET A 76 5.32 -13.90 6.75
N LEU A 77 4.39 -14.78 7.04
CA LEU A 77 4.48 -16.19 6.67
C LEU A 77 4.22 -16.34 5.18
N ARG A 78 4.76 -17.42 4.58
CA ARG A 78 4.47 -17.71 3.16
C ARG A 78 2.98 -17.93 2.92
N SER A 79 2.27 -18.58 3.84
CA SER A 79 0.82 -18.81 3.73
C SER A 79 0.03 -17.50 3.72
N GLU A 80 0.35 -16.60 4.65
CA GLU A 80 -0.23 -15.25 4.73
C GLU A 80 0.03 -14.47 3.42
N TRP A 81 1.29 -14.46 2.97
CA TRP A 81 1.67 -13.78 1.73
C TRP A 81 0.99 -14.38 0.51
N ALA A 82 0.89 -15.71 0.39
CA ALA A 82 0.26 -16.36 -0.76
C ALA A 82 -1.23 -15.99 -0.87
N ARG A 83 -1.94 -15.94 0.28
CA ARG A 83 -3.34 -15.49 0.33
C ARG A 83 -3.47 -14.02 -0.06
N LEU A 84 -2.60 -13.16 0.48
CA LEU A 84 -2.58 -11.75 0.15
C LEU A 84 -2.26 -11.52 -1.34
N GLU A 85 -1.23 -12.18 -1.88
CA GLU A 85 -0.83 -12.14 -3.30
C GLU A 85 -1.99 -12.52 -4.21
N ALA A 86 -2.70 -13.60 -3.92
CA ALA A 86 -3.87 -14.02 -4.70
C ALA A 86 -4.98 -12.95 -4.71
N GLY A 87 -5.28 -12.34 -3.55
CA GLY A 87 -6.26 -11.25 -3.45
C GLY A 87 -5.83 -9.98 -4.19
N LEU A 88 -4.56 -9.61 -4.11
CA LEU A 88 -3.99 -8.46 -4.82
C LEU A 88 -4.03 -8.67 -6.35
N LEU A 89 -3.67 -9.86 -6.84
CA LEU A 89 -3.75 -10.20 -8.25
C LEU A 89 -5.19 -10.16 -8.77
N GLN A 90 -6.15 -10.71 -8.01
CA GLN A 90 -7.56 -10.64 -8.33
C GLN A 90 -8.03 -9.18 -8.44
N ARG A 91 -7.66 -8.34 -7.47
CA ARG A 91 -8.05 -6.93 -7.42
C ARG A 91 -7.49 -6.13 -8.60
N VAL A 92 -6.21 -6.27 -8.91
CA VAL A 92 -5.57 -5.57 -10.04
C VAL A 92 -6.14 -6.01 -11.38
N LYS A 93 -6.50 -7.30 -11.52
CA LYS A 93 -7.22 -7.80 -12.69
C LYS A 93 -8.59 -7.13 -12.82
N ALA A 94 -9.37 -7.07 -11.73
CA ALA A 94 -10.67 -6.41 -11.73
C ALA A 94 -10.57 -4.92 -12.09
N LEU A 95 -9.55 -4.20 -11.58
CA LEU A 95 -9.29 -2.80 -11.91
C LEU A 95 -8.98 -2.60 -13.40
N ASN A 96 -8.15 -3.46 -14.00
CA ASN A 96 -7.89 -3.41 -15.44
C ASN A 96 -9.14 -3.70 -16.27
N CYS A 97 -9.92 -4.71 -15.91
CA CYS A 97 -11.20 -5.01 -16.58
C CYS A 97 -12.19 -3.84 -16.45
N PHE A 98 -12.26 -3.22 -15.28
CA PHE A 98 -13.10 -2.05 -15.04
C PHE A 98 -12.71 -0.86 -15.92
N LEU A 99 -11.42 -0.55 -16.02
CA LEU A 99 -10.94 0.55 -16.88
C LEU A 99 -11.20 0.26 -18.37
N LYS A 100 -10.98 -0.99 -18.81
CA LYS A 100 -11.31 -1.42 -20.17
C LYS A 100 -12.80 -1.25 -20.47
N ASP A 101 -13.66 -1.61 -19.53
CA ASP A 101 -15.10 -1.50 -19.69
C ASP A 101 -15.56 -0.03 -19.73
N VAL A 102 -15.12 0.78 -18.77
CA VAL A 102 -15.49 2.19 -18.65
C VAL A 102 -15.06 3.01 -19.88
N TYR A 103 -13.89 2.73 -20.45
CA TYR A 103 -13.44 3.38 -21.69
C TYR A 103 -13.92 2.67 -22.96
N GLY A 104 -14.63 1.55 -22.84
CA GLY A 104 -15.15 0.74 -23.93
C GLY A 104 -16.68 0.66 -23.90
N ALA A 105 -17.20 -0.55 -23.67
CA ALA A 105 -18.62 -0.85 -23.80
C ALA A 105 -19.50 -0.32 -22.63
N GLN A 106 -18.90 0.01 -21.49
CA GLN A 106 -19.58 0.52 -20.28
C GLN A 106 -20.67 -0.42 -19.76
N GLU A 107 -20.45 -1.72 -19.84
CA GLU A 107 -21.40 -2.75 -19.41
C GLU A 107 -21.70 -2.68 -17.91
N ILE A 108 -20.72 -2.32 -17.07
CA ILE A 108 -20.93 -2.16 -15.62
C ILE A 108 -21.90 -1.01 -15.28
N ILE A 109 -21.94 0.01 -16.14
CA ILE A 109 -22.86 1.14 -16.03
C ILE A 109 -24.24 0.74 -16.57
N LYS A 110 -24.30 0.12 -17.75
CA LYS A 110 -25.55 -0.38 -18.36
C LYS A 110 -26.25 -1.41 -17.47
N ALA A 111 -25.49 -2.25 -16.78
CA ALA A 111 -25.99 -3.22 -15.81
C ALA A 111 -26.42 -2.61 -14.45
N GLY A 112 -26.29 -1.28 -14.28
CA GLY A 112 -26.70 -0.57 -13.07
C GLY A 112 -25.88 -0.89 -11.82
N LYS A 113 -24.69 -1.49 -11.96
CA LYS A 113 -23.84 -1.85 -10.82
C LYS A 113 -23.04 -0.66 -10.29
N ILE A 114 -22.66 0.25 -11.18
CA ILE A 114 -22.01 1.52 -10.83
C ILE A 114 -22.77 2.68 -11.49
N PRO A 115 -23.20 3.69 -10.73
CA PRO A 115 -23.85 4.88 -11.28
C PRO A 115 -22.95 5.61 -12.29
N ALA A 116 -23.53 6.00 -13.44
CA ALA A 116 -22.80 6.66 -14.52
C ALA A 116 -22.16 7.98 -14.08
N ASP A 117 -22.82 8.74 -13.21
CA ASP A 117 -22.36 10.03 -12.72
C ASP A 117 -21.09 9.95 -11.86
N LEU A 118 -20.89 8.87 -11.09
CA LEU A 118 -19.66 8.65 -10.34
C LEU A 118 -18.43 8.50 -11.23
N ILE A 119 -18.62 8.07 -12.48
CA ILE A 119 -17.56 7.83 -13.45
C ILE A 119 -17.44 9.00 -14.41
N LEU A 120 -18.50 9.30 -15.17
CA LEU A 120 -18.46 10.23 -16.29
C LEU A 120 -18.32 11.69 -15.87
N LYS A 121 -18.70 12.03 -14.63
CA LYS A 121 -18.50 13.38 -14.06
C LYS A 121 -17.24 13.48 -13.19
N ASN A 122 -16.47 12.40 -13.07
CA ASN A 122 -15.23 12.41 -12.30
C ASN A 122 -14.16 13.20 -13.07
N SER A 123 -13.46 14.11 -12.39
CA SER A 123 -12.38 14.90 -13.00
C SER A 123 -11.21 14.08 -13.52
N GLU A 124 -11.11 12.82 -13.09
CA GLU A 124 -10.06 11.89 -13.48
C GLU A 124 -10.46 10.97 -14.64
N PHE A 125 -11.75 10.96 -15.00
CA PHE A 125 -12.18 10.33 -16.23
C PHE A 125 -11.67 11.15 -17.42
N ARG A 126 -11.08 10.45 -18.41
CA ARG A 126 -10.49 11.06 -19.59
C ARG A 126 -11.29 10.67 -20.84
N PRO A 127 -12.21 11.53 -21.34
CA PRO A 127 -12.97 11.25 -22.55
C PRO A 127 -12.08 10.90 -23.75
N GLU A 128 -10.86 11.41 -23.79
CA GLU A 128 -9.86 11.16 -24.82
C GLU A 128 -9.43 9.69 -24.92
N MET A 129 -9.63 8.91 -23.85
CA MET A 129 -9.31 7.49 -23.79
C MET A 129 -10.44 6.58 -24.28
N VAL A 130 -11.65 7.13 -24.50
CA VAL A 130 -12.81 6.33 -24.94
C VAL A 130 -12.55 5.76 -26.34
N GLY A 131 -12.71 4.43 -26.47
CA GLY A 131 -12.48 3.69 -27.71
C GLY A 131 -11.02 3.60 -28.15
N ARG A 132 -10.07 4.09 -27.34
CA ARG A 132 -8.65 3.99 -27.66
C ARG A 132 -8.08 2.61 -27.31
N PRO A 133 -7.42 1.92 -28.25
CA PRO A 133 -6.74 0.68 -27.94
C PRO A 133 -5.51 0.95 -27.07
N VAL A 134 -5.34 0.15 -26.01
CA VAL A 134 -4.12 0.13 -25.20
C VAL A 134 -3.39 -1.20 -25.44
N PRO A 135 -2.04 -1.22 -25.45
CA PRO A 135 -1.29 -2.46 -25.64
C PRO A 135 -1.70 -3.53 -24.65
N HIS A 136 -2.02 -4.72 -25.16
CA HIS A 136 -2.40 -5.91 -24.39
C HIS A 136 -3.62 -5.74 -23.47
N ASP A 137 -4.45 -4.71 -23.68
CA ASP A 137 -5.57 -4.36 -22.79
C ASP A 137 -5.14 -4.06 -21.33
N ILE A 138 -3.89 -3.61 -21.12
CA ILE A 138 -3.34 -3.32 -19.80
C ILE A 138 -3.34 -1.80 -19.56
N TYR A 139 -4.25 -1.33 -18.70
CA TYR A 139 -4.35 0.06 -18.28
C TYR A 139 -3.46 0.36 -17.07
N VAL A 140 -3.39 -0.58 -16.12
CA VAL A 140 -2.60 -0.48 -14.89
C VAL A 140 -1.46 -1.48 -14.98
N GLN A 141 -0.31 -1.01 -15.44
CA GLN A 141 0.91 -1.83 -15.57
C GLN A 141 1.55 -2.12 -14.20
N ILE A 142 1.51 -1.12 -13.31
CA ILE A 142 2.03 -1.22 -11.94
C ILE A 142 0.97 -0.64 -11.01
N ALA A 143 0.61 -1.40 -9.97
CA ALA A 143 -0.34 -0.99 -8.95
C ALA A 143 0.32 -1.02 -7.57
N GLY A 144 0.20 0.07 -6.81
CA GLY A 144 0.57 0.11 -5.40
C GLY A 144 -0.69 -0.02 -4.54
N ILE A 145 -0.86 -1.14 -3.85
CA ILE A 145 -2.05 -1.39 -3.02
C ILE A 145 -1.69 -1.21 -1.56
N ASP A 146 -2.30 -0.22 -0.91
CA ASP A 146 -2.07 0.05 0.51
C ASP A 146 -2.97 -0.86 1.35
N VAL A 147 -2.34 -1.72 2.17
CA VAL A 147 -3.02 -2.75 2.96
C VAL A 147 -2.77 -2.55 4.45
N VAL A 148 -3.80 -2.76 5.27
CA VAL A 148 -3.68 -2.86 6.72
C VAL A 148 -4.09 -4.24 7.21
N ARG A 149 -3.46 -4.67 8.30
CA ARG A 149 -3.77 -5.93 8.99
C ARG A 149 -4.42 -5.60 10.33
N THR A 150 -5.57 -6.18 10.64
CA THR A 150 -6.31 -5.94 11.89
C THR A 150 -6.47 -7.19 12.75
N GLY A 151 -6.07 -8.36 12.22
CA GLY A 151 -6.21 -9.67 12.84
C GLY A 151 -5.23 -10.67 12.20
N GLU A 152 -5.26 -11.92 12.66
CA GLU A 152 -4.39 -12.98 12.12
C GLU A 152 -4.59 -13.13 10.61
N ASP A 153 -5.84 -13.14 10.18
CA ASP A 153 -6.22 -13.44 8.81
C ASP A 153 -6.91 -12.27 8.11
N ASP A 154 -6.93 -11.12 8.77
CA ASP A 154 -7.75 -9.97 8.39
C ASP A 154 -6.89 -8.88 7.75
N PHE A 155 -6.96 -8.79 6.43
CA PHE A 155 -6.31 -7.78 5.61
C PHE A 155 -7.35 -6.93 4.89
N TYR A 156 -7.17 -5.60 4.94
CA TYR A 156 -8.05 -4.63 4.29
C TYR A 156 -7.26 -3.70 3.38
N VAL A 157 -7.78 -3.43 2.19
CA VAL A 157 -7.24 -2.42 1.28
C VAL A 157 -7.75 -1.05 1.71
N LEU A 158 -6.84 -0.10 1.91
CA LEU A 158 -7.16 1.30 2.17
C LEU A 158 -7.23 2.13 0.90
N GLU A 159 -6.30 1.91 -0.03
CA GLU A 159 -6.14 2.73 -1.22
C GLU A 159 -5.50 1.95 -2.37
N ASP A 160 -5.94 2.24 -3.61
CA ASP A 160 -5.36 1.72 -4.85
C ASP A 160 -4.60 2.83 -5.58
N ASN A 161 -3.27 2.73 -5.61
CA ASN A 161 -2.41 3.66 -6.34
C ASN A 161 -2.14 3.11 -7.75
N VAL A 162 -2.99 3.50 -8.70
CA VAL A 162 -2.98 3.00 -10.09
C VAL A 162 -2.55 4.02 -11.14
N ARG A 163 -1.94 5.13 -10.70
CA ARG A 163 -1.38 6.16 -11.60
C ARG A 163 0.13 5.96 -11.73
N THR A 164 0.88 6.62 -10.85
CA THR A 164 2.34 6.59 -10.79
C THR A 164 2.77 6.11 -9.40
N PRO A 165 2.55 4.82 -9.06
CA PRO A 165 2.92 4.30 -7.76
C PRO A 165 4.43 4.43 -7.53
N SER A 166 4.81 4.79 -6.31
CA SER A 166 6.20 5.00 -5.89
C SER A 166 6.57 4.12 -4.70
N GLY A 167 7.86 4.06 -4.37
CA GLY A 167 8.37 3.44 -3.16
C GLY A 167 9.00 2.05 -3.30
N VAL A 168 9.07 1.50 -4.51
CA VAL A 168 9.82 0.25 -4.79
C VAL A 168 11.29 0.40 -4.41
N SER A 169 11.90 1.56 -4.64
CA SER A 169 13.27 1.86 -4.24
C SER A 169 13.46 1.69 -2.73
N TYR A 170 12.60 2.28 -1.91
CA TYR A 170 12.68 2.13 -0.44
C TYR A 170 12.61 0.66 0.00
N MET A 171 11.73 -0.13 -0.61
CA MET A 171 11.64 -1.57 -0.30
C MET A 171 12.96 -2.30 -0.62
N LEU A 172 13.57 -2.00 -1.77
CA LEU A 172 14.83 -2.62 -2.18
C LEU A 172 15.98 -2.23 -1.25
N GLU A 173 16.09 -0.95 -0.95
CA GLU A 173 17.16 -0.41 -0.11
C GLU A 173 17.02 -0.83 1.35
N ASN A 174 15.81 -0.83 1.91
CA ASN A 174 15.57 -1.31 3.28
C ASN A 174 16.11 -2.73 3.47
N ARG A 175 15.91 -3.59 2.47
CA ARG A 175 16.39 -4.97 2.54
C ARG A 175 17.92 -5.07 2.42
N GLU A 176 18.52 -4.27 1.55
CA GLU A 176 19.97 -4.23 1.41
C GLU A 176 20.64 -3.72 2.71
N VAL A 177 20.07 -2.71 3.35
CA VAL A 177 20.53 -2.21 4.65
C VAL A 177 20.39 -3.28 5.73
N MET A 178 19.25 -3.97 5.82
CA MET A 178 19.05 -5.05 6.79
C MET A 178 20.09 -6.17 6.63
N MET A 179 20.38 -6.59 5.39
CA MET A 179 21.37 -7.63 5.12
C MET A 179 22.79 -7.22 5.53
N ARG A 180 23.14 -5.93 5.44
CA ARG A 180 24.46 -5.41 5.85
C ARG A 180 24.58 -5.22 7.34
N LEU A 181 23.52 -4.73 8.00
CA LEU A 181 23.55 -4.42 9.43
C LEU A 181 23.37 -5.67 10.29
N MET A 182 22.58 -6.64 9.83
CA MET A 182 22.13 -7.76 10.65
C MET A 182 22.21 -9.08 9.87
N PRO A 183 23.39 -9.44 9.34
CA PRO A 183 23.54 -10.62 8.48
C PRO A 183 23.15 -11.92 9.21
N ASP A 184 23.49 -12.05 10.50
CA ASP A 184 23.17 -13.24 11.30
C ASP A 184 21.66 -13.41 11.48
N LEU A 185 20.97 -12.32 11.84
CA LEU A 185 19.51 -12.32 11.97
C LEU A 185 18.85 -12.66 10.64
N PHE A 186 19.40 -12.18 9.53
CA PHE A 186 18.90 -12.47 8.20
C PHE A 186 19.13 -13.93 7.82
N ALA A 187 20.30 -14.50 8.13
CA ALA A 187 20.66 -15.90 7.86
C ALA A 187 19.79 -16.88 8.66
N GLU A 188 19.35 -16.50 9.85
CA GLU A 188 18.41 -17.28 10.66
C GLU A 188 17.01 -17.40 10.04
N HIS A 189 16.64 -16.49 9.12
CA HIS A 189 15.35 -16.48 8.46
C HIS A 189 15.50 -16.91 6.99
N ARG A 190 14.70 -17.88 6.53
CA ARG A 190 14.67 -18.27 5.11
C ARG A 190 13.88 -17.26 4.30
N VAL A 191 14.42 -16.04 4.15
CA VAL A 191 13.76 -14.92 3.48
C VAL A 191 13.76 -15.10 1.96
N ALA A 192 12.58 -15.16 1.34
CA ALA A 192 12.43 -15.26 -0.13
C ALA A 192 13.28 -14.21 -0.89
N PRO A 193 14.02 -14.59 -1.94
CA PRO A 193 14.95 -13.71 -2.66
C PRO A 193 14.25 -12.63 -3.49
N ARG A 194 14.90 -11.46 -3.63
CA ARG A 194 14.38 -10.27 -4.34
C ARG A 194 14.01 -10.53 -5.81
N ARG A 195 14.73 -11.43 -6.50
CA ARG A 195 14.58 -11.70 -7.94
C ARG A 195 13.23 -12.28 -8.35
N GLU A 196 12.46 -12.83 -7.41
CA GLU A 196 11.19 -13.48 -7.71
C GLU A 196 10.05 -12.47 -7.92
N LEU A 197 10.12 -11.30 -7.26
CA LEU A 197 9.18 -10.20 -7.47
C LEU A 197 9.31 -9.59 -8.89
N SER A 198 10.55 -9.36 -9.35
CA SER A 198 10.81 -8.82 -10.68
C SER A 198 10.50 -9.82 -11.81
N ARG A 199 10.75 -11.12 -11.61
CA ARG A 199 10.48 -12.15 -12.63
C ARG A 199 8.99 -12.47 -12.79
N ARG A 200 8.20 -12.42 -11.71
CA ARG A 200 6.74 -12.59 -11.79
C ARG A 200 6.04 -11.34 -12.36
N ALA A 201 6.53 -10.13 -12.04
CA ALA A 201 6.04 -8.90 -12.65
C ALA A 201 6.42 -8.75 -14.13
N ALA A 202 7.59 -9.25 -14.54
CA ALA A 202 8.07 -9.23 -15.94
C ALA A 202 7.72 -10.52 -16.73
N GLY A 203 6.74 -11.30 -16.27
CA GLY A 203 6.60 -12.72 -16.63
C GLY A 203 5.27 -13.13 -17.27
N GLY A 204 4.68 -12.27 -18.10
CA GLY A 204 3.65 -12.62 -19.08
C GLY A 204 4.10 -12.18 -20.47
N ALA A 205 4.96 -12.99 -21.09
CA ALA A 205 5.67 -12.77 -22.35
C ALA A 205 6.94 -11.89 -22.29
N ALA A 206 7.98 -12.38 -22.97
CA ALA A 206 9.29 -11.76 -23.22
C ALA A 206 10.33 -11.77 -22.08
N LEU A 207 11.03 -12.89 -21.91
CA LEU A 207 12.50 -12.95 -22.06
C LEU A 207 12.96 -14.42 -22.07
N ARG A 208 12.88 -15.07 -23.24
CA ARG A 208 13.64 -16.29 -23.54
C ARG A 208 14.83 -15.88 -24.41
N ARG A 209 16.00 -15.73 -23.78
CA ARG A 209 17.39 -15.71 -24.31
C ARG A 209 18.19 -15.10 -23.14
N SER A 210 19.10 -15.77 -22.45
CA SER A 210 20.04 -16.83 -22.79
C SER A 210 20.31 -17.66 -21.53
N ALA A 211 20.11 -18.97 -21.61
CA ALA A 211 20.51 -19.92 -20.57
C ALA A 211 21.68 -20.75 -21.12
N ARG A 212 22.90 -20.25 -20.94
CA ARG A 212 24.11 -21.07 -20.88
C ARG A 212 24.97 -20.49 -19.76
N GLU A 213 25.52 -21.41 -18.96
CA GLU A 213 26.46 -21.19 -17.86
C GLU A 213 25.88 -20.71 -16.51
N ARG A 214 25.51 -21.67 -15.67
CA ARG A 214 26.37 -22.15 -14.55
C ARG A 214 25.60 -23.16 -13.68
N ARG A 215 26.13 -24.38 -13.63
CA ARG A 215 25.80 -25.44 -12.64
C ARG A 215 26.72 -25.30 -11.42
N ALA A 216 26.30 -25.96 -10.34
CA ALA A 216 26.90 -26.11 -9.00
C ALA A 216 26.61 -24.91 -8.09
N ILE A 217 26.01 -25.04 -6.90
CA ILE A 217 26.09 -26.10 -5.88
C ILE A 217 24.72 -26.19 -5.17
N ASP A 218 24.11 -27.37 -5.10
CA ASP A 218 23.08 -27.66 -4.08
C ASP A 218 23.11 -29.16 -3.72
N HIS A 219 23.52 -29.44 -2.49
CA HIS A 219 23.25 -30.69 -1.80
C HIS A 219 22.64 -30.32 -0.44
N ARG A 220 21.30 -30.30 -0.35
CA ARG A 220 20.55 -30.67 0.87
C ARG A 220 19.03 -30.78 0.60
N SER A 221 18.53 -32.02 0.75
CA SER A 221 17.17 -32.55 1.04
C SER A 221 15.88 -31.81 0.61
N PRO A 222 14.83 -32.52 0.11
CA PRO A 222 13.71 -31.90 -0.63
C PRO A 222 12.55 -31.33 0.20
N ASP A 223 12.52 -31.48 1.52
CA ASP A 223 11.32 -31.15 2.32
C ASP A 223 11.57 -30.05 3.36
N ALA A 224 11.37 -28.79 2.97
CA ALA A 224 10.94 -27.67 3.84
C ALA A 224 10.88 -26.33 3.07
N ARG A 225 9.67 -25.80 2.85
CA ARG A 225 9.42 -24.63 1.99
C ARG A 225 9.73 -23.28 2.70
N PRO A 226 10.23 -22.23 2.00
CA PRO A 226 10.75 -21.00 2.62
C PRO A 226 9.66 -20.06 3.18
N LEU A 227 9.99 -19.06 4.00
CA LEU A 227 9.07 -18.00 4.48
C LEU A 227 9.28 -16.69 3.68
N GLN A 228 8.29 -15.80 3.63
CA GLN A 228 8.34 -14.59 2.79
C GLN A 228 8.16 -13.32 3.61
N LEU A 229 9.27 -12.62 3.86
CA LEU A 229 9.27 -11.35 4.59
C LEU A 229 8.64 -10.24 3.72
N GLY A 230 7.40 -9.86 4.04
CA GLY A 230 6.73 -8.70 3.46
C GLY A 230 7.10 -7.44 4.24
N LEU A 231 7.96 -6.59 3.68
CA LEU A 231 8.21 -5.26 4.24
C LEU A 231 7.08 -4.33 3.81
N LEU A 232 6.15 -4.07 4.71
CA LEU A 232 5.15 -3.02 4.53
C LEU A 232 5.73 -1.69 5.01
N ARG A 233 5.41 -0.63 4.29
CA ARG A 233 5.69 0.77 4.64
C ARG A 233 5.27 1.07 6.08
N THR A 234 6.21 1.41 6.95
CA THR A 234 5.91 1.98 8.28
C THR A 234 5.46 3.42 8.08
N PHE A 235 4.16 3.69 8.27
CA PHE A 235 3.61 5.04 8.18
C PHE A 235 3.91 5.80 9.47
N VAL A 236 4.74 6.85 9.40
CA VAL A 236 5.02 7.73 10.54
C VAL A 236 3.90 8.77 10.70
N SER A 237 3.10 8.60 11.77
CA SER A 237 2.39 9.60 12.58
C SER A 237 1.46 10.66 11.92
N GLY A 238 0.15 10.40 11.99
CA GLY A 238 -0.73 11.06 12.97
C GLY A 238 -1.23 12.50 12.74
N ARG A 239 -0.53 13.38 12.00
CA ARG A 239 -0.96 14.80 11.85
C ARG A 239 -1.61 15.15 10.51
N GLN A 240 -1.26 14.47 9.42
CA GLN A 240 -1.84 14.75 8.09
C GLN A 240 -3.26 14.18 7.93
N ALA A 241 -3.55 13.01 8.50
CA ALA A 241 -4.90 12.42 8.50
C ALA A 241 -5.93 13.34 9.20
N ARG A 242 -5.56 13.94 10.35
CA ARG A 242 -6.44 14.88 11.07
C ARG A 242 -6.70 16.18 10.32
N ARG A 243 -5.75 16.67 9.51
CA ARG A 243 -5.93 17.89 8.70
C ARG A 243 -6.78 17.65 7.46
N ARG A 244 -6.69 16.47 6.81
CA ARG A 244 -7.59 16.10 5.69
C ARG A 244 -9.02 15.81 6.16
N ALA A 245 -9.18 15.09 7.28
CA ALA A 245 -10.50 14.82 7.86
C ALA A 245 -11.25 16.09 8.32
N ARG A 246 -10.53 17.07 8.89
CA ARG A 246 -11.11 18.37 9.32
C ARG A 246 -11.44 19.32 8.15
N ARG A 247 -10.73 19.22 7.02
CA ARG A 247 -11.05 20.01 5.81
C ARG A 247 -12.24 19.43 5.06
N GLY A 248 -12.37 18.10 5.00
CA GLY A 248 -13.53 17.43 4.40
C GLY A 248 -14.83 17.69 5.15
N THR A 249 -14.82 17.63 6.49
CA THR A 249 -16.03 17.87 7.31
C THR A 249 -16.51 19.32 7.30
N ARG A 250 -15.60 20.32 7.24
CA ARG A 250 -15.99 21.74 7.11
C ARG A 250 -16.56 22.09 5.73
N SER A 251 -16.06 21.44 4.66
CA SER A 251 -16.60 21.61 3.31
C SER A 251 -17.99 20.97 3.16
N PHE A 252 -18.19 19.82 3.80
CA PHE A 252 -19.46 19.09 3.79
C PHE A 252 -20.57 19.81 4.60
N CYS A 253 -20.28 20.31 5.80
CA CYS A 253 -21.26 21.07 6.59
C CYS A 253 -21.69 22.39 5.92
N ARG A 254 -20.77 23.11 5.27
CA ARG A 254 -21.12 24.36 4.55
C ARG A 254 -21.97 24.12 3.31
N ARG A 255 -21.73 23.02 2.57
CA ARG A 255 -22.57 22.67 1.41
C ARG A 255 -23.96 22.18 1.80
N ARG A 256 -24.11 21.49 2.93
CA ARG A 256 -25.42 21.02 3.41
C ARG A 256 -26.30 22.17 3.95
N GLN A 257 -25.71 23.19 4.57
CA GLN A 257 -26.43 24.39 5.00
C GLN A 257 -26.83 25.30 3.82
N ALA A 258 -26.01 25.40 2.78
CA ALA A 258 -26.33 26.19 1.59
C ALA A 258 -27.45 25.55 0.73
N LEU A 259 -27.53 24.22 0.67
CA LEU A 259 -28.58 23.51 -0.06
C LEU A 259 -29.94 23.56 0.67
N HIS A 260 -29.97 23.50 2.01
CA HIS A 260 -31.22 23.65 2.76
C HIS A 260 -31.79 25.07 2.73
N ALA A 261 -30.94 26.11 2.70
CA ALA A 261 -31.41 27.50 2.60
C ALA A 261 -32.00 27.83 1.21
N HIS A 262 -31.53 27.14 0.15
CA HIS A 262 -31.97 27.37 -1.22
C HIS A 262 -33.32 26.70 -1.55
N ASP A 263 -33.66 25.58 -0.88
CA ASP A 263 -34.95 24.91 -1.00
C ASP A 263 -36.06 25.64 -0.22
N THR A 264 -35.76 26.19 0.96
CA THR A 264 -36.77 26.94 1.74
C THR A 264 -37.14 28.31 1.14
N GLY A 265 -36.35 28.82 0.19
CA GLY A 265 -36.62 30.09 -0.50
C GLY A 265 -37.52 29.96 -1.73
N ARG A 266 -37.58 28.78 -2.37
CA ARG A 266 -38.39 28.57 -3.58
C ARG A 266 -39.82 28.14 -3.32
N GLU A 267 -40.15 27.75 -2.09
CA GLU A 267 -41.49 27.27 -1.72
C GLU A 267 -42.40 28.37 -1.14
N LYS A 268 -41.87 29.57 -0.86
CA LYS A 268 -42.67 30.72 -0.40
C LYS A 268 -43.21 31.64 -1.50
N ASP A 269 -42.62 31.63 -2.70
CA ASP A 269 -43.00 32.55 -3.81
C ASP A 269 -44.04 31.98 -4.80
N ARG A 270 -44.71 30.86 -4.46
CA ARG A 270 -45.78 30.27 -5.31
C ARG A 270 -47.18 30.29 -4.70
N ARG A 271 -47.42 31.06 -3.64
CA ARG A 271 -48.78 31.27 -3.08
C ARG A 271 -49.08 32.76 -2.89
N ALA A 272 -49.28 33.48 -3.99
CA ALA A 272 -50.01 34.75 -3.99
C ALA A 272 -50.52 35.07 -5.41
N LEU A 273 -51.67 34.51 -5.78
CA LEU A 273 -52.52 35.03 -6.85
C LEU A 273 -53.86 35.40 -6.20
N PRO A 274 -54.30 36.67 -6.24
CA PRO A 274 -55.58 37.04 -5.68
C PRO A 274 -56.70 36.76 -6.69
N ALA A 275 -57.68 35.96 -6.26
CA ALA A 275 -59.01 35.95 -6.84
C ALA A 275 -59.86 36.97 -6.06
N HIS A 276 -60.40 37.98 -6.73
CA HIS A 276 -61.85 38.23 -6.82
C HIS A 276 -62.19 39.58 -7.47
N ARG A 277 -63.18 39.50 -8.37
CA ARG A 277 -63.99 40.60 -8.91
C ARG A 277 -64.70 41.37 -7.78
N ARG A 278 -64.71 42.70 -7.88
CA ARG A 278 -65.88 43.58 -8.05
C ARG A 278 -65.41 44.96 -8.44
#